data_AF-A0A848LA34-F1
#
_entry.id   AF-A0A848LA34-F1
#
_cell.length_a   1.000
_cell.length_b   1.000
_cell.length_c   1.000
_cell.angle_alpha   90.00
_cell.angle_beta   90.00
_cell.angle_gamma   90.00
#
_symmetry.space_group_name_H-M   'P 1'
#
loop_
_entity.id
_entity.type
_entity.pdbx_description
1 polymer ?
#
loop_
_entity_poly.entity_id
_entity_poly.type
_entity_poly.pdbx_seq_one_letter_code
_entity_poly.pdbx_strand_id
1 'polypeptide(L)'
;MRSAGGYPITNRGDVNWAYANRSAEAVCAQYGYARGLYTGEQSGELMGLHCFTHDMVTWQDIPGSEARAWALWQGSSTSLDSQAAFNAGAIADNECNSFYNTGFFTGHQNTSADLIGLVCVQSPHVAPRGVNTDDSRFPFLNGMNPPYASWWQLRGAANRVCQHFGYSTGTMDTYANTGVPFVLNLALKCIY
;
A
#
# COMPACT_ATOMS: atom_id res chain seq x y z
N MET A 1 -3.31 -27.00 1.73
CA MET A 1 -3.90 -25.82 1.06
C MET A 1 -3.50 -24.63 1.93
N ARG A 2 -2.87 -23.55 1.47
CA ARG A 2 -3.43 -22.58 0.51
C ARG A 2 -2.30 -21.63 0.09
N SER A 3 -1.61 -21.90 -1.01
CA SER A 3 -1.13 -20.81 -1.85
C SER A 3 -2.35 -20.32 -2.64
N ALA A 4 -2.50 -19.01 -2.81
CA ALA A 4 -3.41 -18.46 -3.82
C ALA A 4 -3.19 -19.23 -5.12
N GLY A 5 -4.21 -19.88 -5.67
CA GLY A 5 -4.08 -20.49 -6.99
C GLY A 5 -3.57 -19.43 -7.97
N GLY A 6 -2.35 -19.61 -8.49
CA GLY A 6 -1.69 -18.68 -9.42
C GLY A 6 -0.63 -17.74 -8.84
N TYR A 7 -0.55 -17.54 -7.50
CA TYR A 7 0.41 -16.63 -6.87
C TYR A 7 0.99 -17.16 -5.55
N PRO A 8 1.88 -18.17 -5.57
CA PRO A 8 2.52 -18.66 -4.35
C PRO A 8 3.52 -17.63 -3.80
N ILE A 9 3.21 -17.06 -2.63
CA ILE A 9 4.14 -16.24 -1.83
C ILE A 9 4.42 -17.01 -0.55
N THR A 10 5.63 -17.55 -0.42
CA THR A 10 6.12 -18.21 0.81
C THR A 10 6.89 -17.25 1.70
N ASN A 11 7.52 -16.24 1.11
CA ASN A 11 8.24 -15.18 1.80
C ASN A 11 7.96 -13.84 1.14
N ARG A 12 7.52 -12.87 1.96
CA ARG A 12 7.20 -11.51 1.52
C ARG A 12 8.39 -10.77 0.89
N GLY A 13 9.61 -11.16 1.24
CA GLY A 13 10.85 -10.57 0.72
C GLY A 13 11.21 -11.01 -0.70
N ASP A 14 10.63 -12.10 -1.20
CA ASP A 14 11.01 -12.69 -2.50
C ASP A 14 10.22 -12.08 -3.67
N VAL A 15 9.26 -11.21 -3.38
CA VAL A 15 8.37 -10.60 -4.38
C VAL A 15 8.34 -9.08 -4.24
N ASN A 16 8.17 -8.40 -5.37
CA ASN A 16 7.95 -6.96 -5.38
C ASN A 16 6.52 -6.61 -4.92
N TRP A 17 6.27 -5.32 -4.69
CA TRP A 17 4.98 -4.84 -4.20
C TRP A 17 3.83 -5.08 -5.20
N ALA A 18 4.11 -5.00 -6.50
CA ALA A 18 3.11 -5.11 -7.55
C ALA A 18 2.63 -6.56 -7.67
N TYR A 19 3.56 -7.53 -7.65
CA TYR A 19 3.24 -8.96 -7.58
C TYR A 19 2.46 -9.29 -6.31
N ALA A 20 2.88 -8.75 -5.15
CA ALA A 20 2.15 -8.91 -3.91
C ALA A 20 0.69 -8.41 -4.05
N ASN A 21 0.45 -7.27 -4.70
CA ASN A 21 -0.91 -6.76 -4.89
C ASN A 21 -1.73 -7.59 -5.88
N ARG A 22 -1.14 -8.03 -7.00
CA ARG A 22 -1.82 -8.94 -7.93
C ARG A 22 -2.26 -10.23 -7.25
N SER A 23 -1.40 -10.76 -6.37
CA SER A 23 -1.71 -11.94 -5.55
C SER A 23 -2.82 -11.67 -4.54
N ALA A 24 -2.77 -10.53 -3.82
CA ALA A 24 -3.77 -10.16 -2.84
C ALA A 24 -5.17 -10.03 -3.48
N GLU A 25 -5.26 -9.43 -4.66
CA GLU A 25 -6.48 -9.34 -5.48
C GLU A 25 -7.05 -10.73 -5.78
N ALA A 26 -6.21 -11.64 -6.27
CA ALA A 26 -6.63 -13.00 -6.61
C ALA A 26 -7.12 -13.80 -5.39
N VAL A 27 -6.45 -13.65 -4.24
CA VAL A 27 -6.89 -14.31 -2.99
C VAL A 27 -8.23 -13.77 -2.53
N CYS A 28 -8.37 -12.45 -2.40
CA CYS A 28 -9.60 -11.84 -1.88
C CYS A 28 -10.80 -12.11 -2.81
N ALA A 29 -10.59 -12.11 -4.13
CA ALA A 29 -11.62 -12.46 -5.11
C ALA A 29 -12.15 -13.90 -4.93
N GLN A 30 -11.29 -14.87 -4.58
CA GLN A 30 -11.72 -16.25 -4.31
C GLN A 30 -12.69 -16.37 -3.13
N TYR A 31 -12.71 -15.37 -2.24
CA TYR A 31 -13.59 -15.31 -1.08
C TYR A 31 -14.74 -14.31 -1.26
N GLY A 32 -14.97 -13.81 -2.48
CA GLY A 32 -16.10 -12.91 -2.79
C GLY A 32 -15.89 -11.46 -2.34
N TYR A 33 -14.66 -11.07 -2.01
CA TYR A 33 -14.33 -9.67 -1.73
C TYR A 33 -14.03 -8.91 -3.02
N ALA A 34 -14.16 -7.59 -2.95
CA ALA A 34 -13.89 -6.74 -4.08
C ALA A 34 -12.40 -6.70 -4.39
N ARG A 35 -11.56 -6.38 -3.40
CA ARG A 35 -10.12 -6.09 -3.60
C ARG A 35 -9.29 -6.59 -2.41
N GLY A 36 -7.98 -6.69 -2.60
CA GLY A 36 -7.07 -7.23 -1.59
C GLY A 36 -5.75 -6.48 -1.48
N LEU A 37 -5.24 -6.34 -0.25
CA LEU A 37 -3.92 -5.76 0.02
C LEU A 37 -3.21 -6.55 1.12
N TYR A 38 -2.01 -7.06 0.84
CA TYR A 38 -1.17 -7.63 1.90
C TYR A 38 -0.78 -6.54 2.90
N THR A 39 -0.94 -6.82 4.19
CA THR A 39 -0.62 -5.90 5.29
C THR A 39 0.87 -5.83 5.60
N GLY A 40 1.68 -6.63 4.91
CA GLY A 40 3.11 -6.76 5.18
C GLY A 40 3.42 -7.66 6.38
N GLU A 41 2.46 -8.08 7.19
CA GLU A 41 2.66 -9.06 8.27
C GLU A 41 2.94 -10.46 7.75
N GLN A 42 3.78 -11.22 8.46
CA GLN A 42 4.05 -12.62 8.17
C GLN A 42 4.34 -13.40 9.45
N SER A 43 3.79 -14.61 9.57
CA SER A 43 4.05 -15.57 10.64
C SER A 43 4.24 -16.96 10.03
N GLY A 44 5.49 -17.43 9.96
CA GLY A 44 5.82 -18.62 9.18
C GLY A 44 5.41 -18.44 7.71
N GLU A 45 4.60 -19.36 7.19
CA GLU A 45 4.06 -19.29 5.82
C GLU A 45 2.78 -18.43 5.72
N LEU A 46 2.23 -17.96 6.85
CA LEU A 46 1.00 -17.17 6.87
C LEU A 46 1.30 -15.71 6.58
N MET A 47 0.65 -15.17 5.55
CA MET A 47 0.76 -13.78 5.12
C MET A 47 -0.48 -12.98 5.56
N GLY A 48 -0.26 -11.83 6.20
CA GLY A 48 -1.35 -10.94 6.60
C GLY A 48 -1.97 -10.26 5.38
N LEU A 49 -3.28 -10.38 5.23
CA LEU A 49 -4.05 -9.90 4.08
C LEU A 49 -5.30 -9.17 4.59
N HIS A 50 -5.57 -7.99 4.03
CA HIS A 50 -6.84 -7.30 4.22
C HIS A 50 -7.65 -7.37 2.92
N CYS A 51 -8.89 -7.82 3.02
CA CYS A 51 -9.82 -7.92 1.90
C CYS A 51 -10.94 -6.89 2.06
N PHE A 52 -11.13 -6.07 1.03
CA PHE A 52 -12.09 -4.97 1.01
C PHE A 52 -13.42 -5.42 0.42
N THR A 53 -14.52 -4.97 1.00
CA THR A 53 -15.87 -5.23 0.47
C THR A 53 -16.23 -4.23 -0.63
N HIS A 54 -17.24 -4.57 -1.43
CA HIS A 54 -17.65 -3.78 -2.61
C HIS A 54 -18.18 -2.37 -2.28
N ASP A 55 -18.67 -2.16 -1.07
CA ASP A 55 -19.15 -0.86 -0.56
C ASP A 55 -18.01 0.05 -0.10
N MET A 56 -16.83 -0.49 0.23
CA MET A 56 -15.69 0.28 0.73
C MET A 56 -14.83 0.89 -0.37
N VAL A 57 -14.75 0.24 -1.53
CA VAL A 57 -13.74 0.55 -2.55
C VAL A 57 -14.34 0.73 -3.94
N THR A 58 -13.71 1.62 -4.70
CA THR A 58 -13.90 1.74 -6.15
C THR A 58 -12.60 1.32 -6.83
N TRP A 59 -12.72 0.67 -7.98
CA TRP A 59 -11.58 0.39 -8.84
C TRP A 59 -11.74 1.08 -10.18
N GLN A 60 -10.62 1.57 -10.71
CA GLN A 60 -10.54 2.18 -12.01
C GLN A 60 -9.18 1.88 -12.64
N ASP A 61 -9.15 1.87 -13.97
CA ASP A 61 -7.92 1.93 -14.72
C ASP A 61 -7.60 3.41 -15.00
N ILE A 62 -6.39 3.84 -14.63
CA ILE A 62 -5.90 5.18 -14.96
C ILE A 62 -4.86 5.10 -16.09
N PRO A 63 -4.79 6.10 -16.98
CA PRO A 63 -3.67 6.24 -17.91
C PRO A 63 -2.33 6.22 -17.16
N GLY A 64 -1.40 5.40 -17.63
CA GLY A 64 -0.06 5.31 -17.05
C GLY A 64 0.69 6.65 -17.16
N SER A 65 0.37 7.48 -18.15
CA SER A 65 0.86 8.85 -18.24
C SER A 65 0.44 9.73 -17.05
N GLU A 66 -0.75 9.53 -16.46
CA GLU A 66 -1.20 10.27 -15.29
C GLU A 66 -0.36 9.87 -14.07
N ALA A 67 -0.25 8.56 -13.80
CA ALA A 67 0.60 8.05 -12.73
C ALA A 67 2.07 8.49 -12.85
N ARG A 68 2.59 8.53 -14.09
CA ARG A 68 4.00 8.88 -14.39
C ARG A 68 4.26 10.38 -14.46
N ALA A 69 3.23 11.22 -14.48
CA ALA A 69 3.39 12.68 -14.44
C ALA A 69 3.84 13.17 -13.05
N TRP A 70 3.62 12.37 -12.00
CA TRP A 70 4.02 12.71 -10.65
C TRP A 70 5.53 12.70 -10.48
N ALA A 71 6.06 13.72 -9.79
CA ALA A 71 7.50 13.86 -9.51
C ALA A 71 8.10 12.69 -8.71
N LEU A 72 7.25 11.90 -8.04
CA LEU A 72 7.64 10.69 -7.31
C LEU A 72 7.83 9.48 -8.23
N TRP A 73 7.38 9.53 -9.48
CA TRP A 73 7.63 8.44 -10.43
C TRP A 73 9.11 8.39 -10.81
N GLN A 74 9.78 7.26 -10.56
CA GLN A 74 11.23 7.14 -10.73
C GLN A 74 11.62 7.00 -12.22
N GLY A 75 11.43 8.04 -13.03
CA GLY A 75 11.80 8.06 -14.45
C GLY A 75 10.72 7.49 -15.38
N SER A 76 10.61 8.09 -16.57
CA SER A 76 9.49 7.86 -17.51
C SER A 76 9.41 6.43 -18.08
N SER A 77 10.49 5.65 -18.00
CA SER A 77 10.56 4.25 -18.46
C SER A 77 10.45 3.20 -17.34
N THR A 78 10.33 3.63 -16.08
CA THR A 78 10.26 2.69 -14.95
C THR A 78 8.93 1.98 -14.95
N SER A 79 8.98 0.65 -14.98
CA SER A 79 7.80 -0.20 -14.90
C SER A 79 7.17 -0.14 -13.51
N LEU A 80 5.87 -0.45 -13.44
CA LEU A 80 5.14 -0.53 -12.18
C LEU A 80 5.86 -1.43 -11.16
N ASP A 81 6.34 -2.59 -11.62
CA ASP A 81 7.08 -3.57 -10.82
C ASP A 81 8.41 -3.05 -10.22
N SER A 82 9.03 -2.07 -10.86
CA SER A 82 10.33 -1.52 -10.47
C SER A 82 10.22 -0.26 -9.62
N GLN A 83 9.02 0.33 -9.54
CA GLN A 83 8.78 1.55 -8.78
C GLN A 83 8.91 1.31 -7.27
N ALA A 84 9.49 2.26 -6.55
CA ALA A 84 9.56 2.20 -5.10
C ALA A 84 8.14 2.12 -4.49
N ALA A 85 7.94 1.21 -3.54
CA ALA A 85 6.61 0.93 -2.99
C ALA A 85 5.99 2.16 -2.30
N PHE A 86 6.80 2.96 -1.59
CA PHE A 86 6.34 4.22 -1.01
C PHE A 86 5.83 5.18 -2.09
N ASN A 87 6.62 5.40 -3.15
CA ASN A 87 6.24 6.30 -4.22
C ASN A 87 4.96 5.83 -4.93
N ALA A 88 4.81 4.53 -5.16
CA ALA A 88 3.58 3.96 -5.72
C ALA A 88 2.36 4.22 -4.82
N GLY A 89 2.51 4.10 -3.50
CA GLY A 89 1.46 4.42 -2.53
C GLY A 89 1.10 5.91 -2.52
N ALA A 90 2.10 6.78 -2.43
CA ALA A 90 1.89 8.23 -2.43
C ALA A 90 1.23 8.74 -3.73
N ILE A 91 1.57 8.15 -4.87
CA ILE A 91 0.90 8.47 -6.15
C ILE A 91 -0.55 7.99 -6.11
N ALA A 92 -0.81 6.76 -5.68
CA ALA A 92 -2.17 6.23 -5.58
C ALA A 92 -3.05 7.07 -4.63
N ASP A 93 -2.51 7.51 -3.49
CA ASP A 93 -3.21 8.40 -2.57
C ASP A 93 -3.57 9.73 -3.23
N ASN A 94 -2.63 10.33 -3.96
CA ASN A 94 -2.89 11.58 -4.68
C ASN A 94 -3.97 11.43 -5.76
N GLU A 95 -3.93 10.36 -6.56
CA GLU A 95 -4.94 10.08 -7.59
C GLU A 95 -6.34 9.91 -6.99
N CYS A 96 -6.43 9.35 -5.78
CA CYS A 96 -7.69 9.12 -5.11
C CYS A 96 -8.25 10.35 -4.35
N ASN A 97 -7.40 11.33 -4.00
CA ASN A 97 -7.67 12.39 -3.00
C ASN A 97 -8.85 13.36 -3.29
N SER A 98 -9.44 13.35 -4.48
CA SER A 98 -10.51 14.30 -4.85
C SER A 98 -11.91 13.91 -4.36
N PHE A 99 -12.22 12.61 -4.32
CA PHE A 99 -13.49 12.05 -3.82
C PHE A 99 -13.28 10.93 -2.79
N TYR A 100 -12.09 10.33 -2.80
CA TYR A 100 -11.64 9.29 -1.89
C TYR A 100 -10.52 9.84 -1.00
N ASN A 101 -10.17 9.15 0.08
CA ASN A 101 -9.17 9.65 1.04
C ASN A 101 -7.81 8.95 0.93
N THR A 102 -7.78 7.76 0.31
CA THR A 102 -6.57 6.95 0.08
C THR A 102 -6.79 5.93 -1.03
N GLY A 103 -5.72 5.36 -1.57
CA GLY A 103 -5.78 4.28 -2.53
C GLY A 103 -4.51 3.44 -2.59
N PHE A 104 -4.54 2.45 -3.48
CA PHE A 104 -3.38 1.63 -3.81
C PHE A 104 -3.50 1.08 -5.23
N PHE A 105 -2.36 0.93 -5.91
CA PHE A 105 -2.33 0.24 -7.20
C PHE A 105 -2.53 -1.27 -7.02
N THR A 106 -3.29 -1.90 -7.93
CA THR A 106 -3.51 -3.36 -7.92
C THR A 106 -2.28 -4.15 -8.34
N GLY A 107 -1.26 -3.48 -8.89
CA GLY A 107 -0.12 -4.12 -9.55
C GLY A 107 -0.43 -4.60 -10.96
N HIS A 108 -1.67 -4.50 -11.46
CA HIS A 108 -2.00 -4.83 -12.85
C HIS A 108 -1.69 -3.63 -13.76
N GLN A 109 -1.08 -3.92 -14.91
CA GLN A 109 -0.79 -2.95 -15.96
C GLN A 109 -1.16 -3.54 -17.32
N ASN A 110 -1.92 -2.80 -18.11
CA ASN A 110 -2.11 -3.07 -19.53
C ASN A 110 -1.10 -2.23 -20.32
N THR A 111 -0.02 -2.85 -20.79
CA THR A 111 1.05 -2.14 -21.50
C THR A 111 0.64 -1.69 -22.91
N SER A 112 -0.35 -2.32 -23.53
CA SER A 112 -0.84 -1.94 -24.87
C SER A 112 -1.71 -0.68 -24.87
N ALA A 113 -2.54 -0.53 -23.83
CA ALA A 113 -3.40 0.63 -23.63
C ALA A 113 -2.80 1.67 -22.68
N ASP A 114 -1.62 1.38 -22.12
CA ASP A 114 -0.99 2.14 -21.04
C ASP A 114 -1.95 2.45 -19.89
N LEU A 115 -2.55 1.40 -19.31
CA LEU A 115 -3.45 1.53 -18.17
C LEU A 115 -2.86 0.86 -16.94
N ILE A 116 -3.06 1.47 -15.77
CA ILE A 116 -2.64 0.95 -14.47
C ILE A 116 -3.88 0.84 -13.58
N GLY A 117 -4.06 -0.33 -12.97
CA GLY A 117 -5.19 -0.56 -12.07
C GLY A 117 -5.00 0.15 -10.73
N LEU A 118 -5.97 0.98 -10.35
CA LEU A 118 -6.02 1.75 -9.11
C LEU A 118 -7.26 1.38 -8.30
N VAL A 119 -7.09 1.21 -7.00
CA VAL A 119 -8.19 1.05 -6.04
C VAL A 119 -8.20 2.29 -5.15
N CYS A 120 -9.37 2.93 -5.02
CA CYS A 120 -9.59 4.02 -4.08
C CYS A 120 -10.54 3.58 -2.97
N VAL A 121 -10.23 3.96 -1.73
CA VAL A 121 -11.03 3.65 -0.54
C VAL A 121 -11.87 4.86 -0.17
N GLN A 122 -13.18 4.66 0.00
CA GLN A 122 -14.10 5.76 0.28
C GLN A 122 -13.80 6.42 1.63
N SER A 123 -13.89 7.75 1.65
CA SER A 123 -13.57 8.60 2.81
C SER A 123 -14.22 8.19 4.14
N PRO A 124 -15.47 7.69 4.20
CA PRO A 124 -16.08 7.23 5.45
C PRO A 124 -15.32 6.10 6.15
N HIS A 125 -14.53 5.32 5.41
CA HIS A 125 -13.76 4.19 5.94
C HIS A 125 -12.32 4.57 6.33
N VAL A 126 -11.92 5.83 6.14
CA VAL A 126 -10.51 6.24 6.22
C VAL A 126 -10.33 7.38 7.20
N ALA A 127 -9.40 7.22 8.15
CA ALA A 127 -9.00 8.27 9.07
C ALA A 127 -7.49 8.54 8.99
N PRO A 128 -7.06 9.80 8.86
CA PRO A 128 -5.65 10.14 8.88
C PRO A 128 -5.05 9.99 10.28
N ARG A 129 -3.83 9.47 10.36
CA ARG A 129 -3.03 9.38 11.59
C ARG A 129 -1.59 9.81 11.33
N GLY A 130 -0.96 10.42 12.33
CA GLY A 130 0.45 10.79 12.30
C GLY A 130 1.22 10.07 13.38
N VAL A 131 2.41 9.58 13.08
CA VAL A 131 3.31 8.95 14.06
C VAL A 131 4.75 9.31 13.78
N ASN A 132 5.53 9.63 14.81
CA ASN A 132 6.96 9.85 14.64
C ASN A 132 7.72 8.52 14.64
N THR A 133 8.82 8.43 13.91
CA THR A 133 9.65 7.22 13.84
C THR A 133 10.35 6.87 15.16
N ASP A 134 10.42 7.81 16.11
CA ASP A 134 10.97 7.62 17.45
C ASP A 134 9.90 7.37 18.53
N ASP A 135 8.62 7.24 18.15
CA ASP A 135 7.55 6.97 19.10
C ASP A 135 7.76 5.62 19.80
N SER A 136 7.97 5.68 21.12
CA SER A 136 8.26 4.50 21.97
C SER A 136 7.21 3.38 21.91
N ARG A 137 5.96 3.69 21.50
CA ARG A 137 4.90 2.69 21.30
C ARG A 137 5.16 1.80 20.07
N PHE A 138 6.00 2.28 19.15
CA PHE A 138 6.24 1.66 17.85
C PHE A 138 7.75 1.53 17.57
N PRO A 139 8.49 0.73 18.36
CA PRO A 139 9.95 0.63 18.24
C PRO A 139 10.41 0.11 16.86
N PHE A 140 9.54 -0.57 16.11
CA PHE A 140 9.81 -1.02 14.75
C PHE A 140 9.88 0.10 13.70
N LEU A 141 9.48 1.34 14.05
CA LEU A 141 9.61 2.51 13.19
C LEU A 141 11.01 3.15 13.26
N ASN A 142 11.81 2.81 14.26
CA ASN A 142 13.12 3.43 14.44
C ASN A 142 14.03 3.13 13.22
N GLY A 143 14.58 4.19 12.63
CA GLY A 143 15.39 4.11 11.41
C GLY A 143 14.60 3.88 10.11
N MET A 144 13.27 3.88 10.17
CA MET A 144 12.44 3.76 8.97
C MET A 144 12.63 4.97 8.05
N ASN A 145 12.99 4.71 6.80
CA ASN A 145 13.11 5.71 5.75
C ASN A 145 12.22 5.31 4.57
N PRO A 146 10.98 5.86 4.47
CA PRO A 146 9.96 5.32 3.59
C PRO A 146 10.35 5.13 2.11
N PRO A 147 11.06 6.06 1.45
CA PRO A 147 11.49 5.89 0.05
C PRO A 147 12.37 4.66 -0.21
N TYR A 148 13.08 4.17 0.80
CA TYR A 148 14.02 3.04 0.68
C TYR A 148 13.53 1.78 1.41
N ALA A 149 12.42 1.89 2.12
CA ALA A 149 11.84 0.76 2.83
C ALA A 149 11.21 -0.22 1.83
N SER A 150 11.40 -1.51 2.09
CA SER A 150 10.70 -2.55 1.33
C SER A 150 9.19 -2.43 1.54
N TRP A 151 8.42 -2.94 0.58
CA TRP A 151 6.96 -2.83 0.62
C TRP A 151 6.35 -3.43 1.90
N TRP A 152 6.90 -4.53 2.39
CA TRP A 152 6.39 -5.21 3.57
C TRP A 152 6.75 -4.49 4.86
N GLN A 153 7.88 -3.76 4.91
CA GLN A 153 8.22 -2.89 6.04
C GLN A 153 7.25 -1.71 6.12
N LEU A 154 7.00 -1.05 4.98
CA LEU A 154 6.05 0.07 4.90
C LEU A 154 4.64 -0.34 5.34
N ARG A 155 4.14 -1.44 4.77
CA ARG A 155 2.79 -1.91 5.08
C ARG A 155 2.67 -2.48 6.48
N GLY A 156 3.67 -3.24 6.95
CA GLY A 156 3.68 -3.74 8.31
C GLY A 156 3.68 -2.60 9.33
N ALA A 157 4.44 -1.54 9.07
CA ALA A 157 4.43 -0.35 9.91
C ALA A 157 3.06 0.35 9.92
N ALA A 158 2.51 0.67 8.75
CA ALA A 158 1.20 1.31 8.64
C ALA A 158 0.11 0.45 9.31
N ASN A 159 0.09 -0.85 9.03
CA ASN A 159 -0.85 -1.80 9.60
C ASN A 159 -0.77 -1.85 11.13
N ARG A 160 0.42 -2.01 11.72
CA ARG A 160 0.59 -2.08 13.18
C ARG A 160 0.18 -0.79 13.88
N VAL A 161 0.54 0.37 13.31
CA VAL A 161 0.18 1.66 13.88
C VAL A 161 -1.34 1.86 13.80
N CYS A 162 -1.96 1.57 12.66
CA CYS A 162 -3.41 1.70 12.51
C CYS A 162 -4.17 0.71 13.41
N GLN A 163 -3.72 -0.54 13.53
CA GLN A 163 -4.31 -1.52 14.45
C GLN A 163 -4.22 -1.09 15.91
N HIS A 164 -3.13 -0.45 16.33
CA HIS A 164 -3.02 0.14 17.66
C HIS A 164 -4.13 1.17 17.94
N PHE A 165 -4.57 1.91 16.93
CA PHE A 165 -5.66 2.87 17.03
C PHE A 165 -7.06 2.28 16.73
N GLY A 166 -7.18 0.95 16.62
CA GLY A 166 -8.46 0.25 16.45
C GLY A 166 -8.96 0.14 15.00
N TYR A 167 -8.09 0.33 14.01
CA TYR A 167 -8.40 0.16 12.59
C TYR A 167 -7.99 -1.22 12.09
N SER A 168 -8.58 -1.69 11.00
CA SER A 168 -8.29 -3.00 10.43
C SER A 168 -6.94 -3.07 9.71
N THR A 169 -6.57 -2.00 9.01
CA THR A 169 -5.31 -1.86 8.26
C THR A 169 -4.96 -0.38 8.02
N GLY A 170 -3.91 -0.11 7.24
CA GLY A 170 -3.65 1.23 6.72
C GLY A 170 -2.58 1.28 5.63
N THR A 171 -2.49 2.43 4.98
CA THR A 171 -1.46 2.79 4.01
C THR A 171 -0.64 3.97 4.53
N MET A 172 0.50 4.22 3.89
CA MET A 172 1.34 5.38 4.18
C MET A 172 1.24 6.35 3.00
N ASP A 173 0.81 7.57 3.30
CA ASP A 173 0.59 8.64 2.33
C ASP A 173 1.88 9.41 2.10
N THR A 174 2.40 10.01 3.18
CA THR A 174 3.55 10.90 3.11
C THR A 174 4.41 10.81 4.37
N TYR A 175 5.59 11.44 4.32
CA TYR A 175 6.43 11.65 5.48
C TYR A 175 7.02 13.07 5.47
N ALA A 176 7.30 13.60 6.65
CA ALA A 176 7.88 14.92 6.83
C ALA A 176 9.03 14.90 7.84
N ASN A 177 10.03 15.77 7.64
CA ASN A 177 11.07 15.99 8.64
C ASN A 177 10.46 16.68 9.88
N THR A 178 10.80 16.21 11.07
CA THR A 178 10.35 16.84 12.33
C THR A 178 11.29 17.96 12.82
N GLY A 179 12.46 18.08 12.20
CA GLY A 179 13.56 18.91 12.69
C GLY A 179 14.45 18.23 13.72
N VAL A 180 14.07 17.05 14.21
CA VAL A 180 14.92 16.18 15.03
C VAL A 180 15.74 15.26 14.12
N PRO A 181 17.07 15.14 14.30
CA PRO A 181 17.89 14.28 13.46
C PRO A 181 17.38 12.85 13.41
N PHE A 182 17.25 12.30 12.20
CA PHE A 182 16.80 10.93 11.92
C PHE A 182 15.37 10.60 12.37
N VAL A 183 14.56 11.61 12.71
CA VAL A 183 13.15 11.43 13.05
C VAL A 183 12.27 11.98 11.94
N LEU A 184 11.40 11.12 11.42
CA LEU A 184 10.39 11.47 10.44
C LEU A 184 9.01 11.39 11.11
N ASN A 185 8.11 12.30 10.74
CA ASN A 185 6.69 12.15 10.97
C ASN A 185 6.10 11.39 9.77
N LEU A 186 5.46 10.26 10.03
CA LEU A 186 4.79 9.43 9.03
C LEU A 186 3.30 9.76 9.05
N ALA A 187 2.74 10.12 7.89
CA ALA A 187 1.31 10.29 7.71
C ALA A 187 0.71 9.00 7.13
N LEU A 188 -0.27 8.46 7.85
CA LEU A 188 -0.93 7.20 7.57
C LEU A 188 -2.41 7.44 7.27
N LYS A 189 -2.97 6.60 6.40
CA LYS A 189 -4.39 6.51 6.14
C LYS A 189 -4.88 5.19 6.73
N CYS A 190 -5.49 5.26 7.91
CA CYS A 190 -5.98 4.08 8.62
C CYS A 190 -7.39 3.74 8.17
N ILE A 191 -7.65 2.45 7.94
CA ILE A 191 -8.86 1.94 7.28
C ILE A 191 -9.63 1.02 8.22
N TYR A 192 -10.93 1.27 8.38
CA TYR A 192 -11.86 0.47 9.18
C TYR A 192 -12.21 -0.86 8.53
#